data_AF-A0A075FS49-F1
#
_entry.id   AF-A0A075FS49-F1
#
_cell.length_a   1.000
_cell.length_b   1.000
_cell.length_c   1.000
_cell.angle_alpha   90.00
_cell.angle_beta   90.00
_cell.angle_gamma   90.00
#
_symmetry.space_group_name_H-M   'P 1'
#
loop_
_entity.id
_entity.type
_entity.pdbx_description
1 polymer ?
#
loop_
_entity_poly.entity_id
_entity_poly.type
_entity_poly.pdbx_seq_one_letter_code
_entity_poly.pdbx_strand_id
1 'polypeptide(L)'
;MLTTEENQQRFLDVGGGATTESVYEALTLISKMDRVKGILVNLYGGIVKTTTVASAFIKAYDENLIDLPVFARLMGAESDKAKEMLKNTKTKLFDSVEDAINTAVMEVNK
;
A
#
# COMPACT_ATOMS: atom_id res chain seq x y z
N MET A 1 -12.91 -9.80 -5.35
CA MET A 1 -14.36 -10.06 -5.55
C MET A 1 -15.05 -8.71 -5.66
N LEU A 2 -15.67 -8.40 -6.81
CA LEU A 2 -16.41 -7.16 -7.02
C LEU A 2 -17.80 -7.31 -6.37
N THR A 3 -18.12 -6.47 -5.40
CA THR A 3 -19.49 -6.28 -4.93
C THR A 3 -19.95 -4.85 -5.21
N THR A 4 -21.18 -4.73 -5.67
CA THR A 4 -21.96 -3.50 -5.81
C THR A 4 -22.67 -3.24 -4.48
N GLU A 5 -22.50 -2.04 -3.91
CA GLU A 5 -23.34 -1.32 -2.91
C GLU A 5 -22.46 -0.20 -2.29
N GLU A 6 -23.08 0.82 -1.69
CA GLU A 6 -22.56 2.18 -1.39
C GLU A 6 -21.25 2.34 -0.59
N ASN A 7 -20.58 1.26 -0.18
CA ASN A 7 -19.28 1.31 0.49
C ASN A 7 -18.31 0.27 -0.10
N GLN A 8 -17.92 0.47 -1.36
CA GLN A 8 -17.12 -0.50 -2.11
C GLN A 8 -15.65 -0.51 -1.65
N GLN A 9 -15.33 -1.34 -0.67
CA GLN A 9 -13.95 -1.68 -0.31
C GLN A 9 -13.39 -2.63 -1.37
N ARG A 10 -12.32 -2.21 -2.05
CA ARG A 10 -11.67 -3.04 -3.08
C ARG A 10 -10.46 -3.73 -2.49
N PHE A 11 -10.47 -5.05 -2.53
CA PHE A 11 -9.35 -5.88 -2.12
C PHE A 11 -8.52 -6.27 -3.35
N LEU A 12 -7.20 -6.09 -3.25
CA LEU A 12 -6.23 -6.46 -4.27
C LEU A 12 -5.15 -7.32 -3.62
N ASP A 13 -5.01 -8.55 -4.09
CA ASP A 13 -3.95 -9.45 -3.67
C ASP A 13 -2.86 -9.48 -4.74
N VAL A 14 -1.64 -9.13 -4.33
CA VAL A 14 -0.45 -9.28 -5.16
C VAL A 14 0.29 -10.48 -4.58
N GLY A 15 0.07 -11.66 -5.17
CA GLY A 15 0.48 -12.95 -4.62
C GLY A 15 1.99 -13.06 -4.32
N GLY A 16 2.42 -14.20 -3.77
CA GLY A 16 3.77 -14.41 -3.22
C GLY A 16 4.98 -14.25 -4.17
N GLY A 17 4.77 -13.94 -5.45
CA GLY A 17 5.79 -13.62 -6.46
C GLY A 17 5.78 -12.15 -6.91
N ALA A 18 5.26 -11.24 -6.09
CA ALA A 18 5.15 -9.81 -6.40
C ALA A 18 6.51 -9.20 -6.85
N THR A 19 6.52 -8.62 -8.05
CA THR A 19 7.61 -7.80 -8.59
C THR A 19 7.27 -6.31 -8.46
N THR A 20 8.27 -5.44 -8.63
CA THR A 20 8.06 -3.98 -8.65
C THR A 20 7.01 -3.58 -9.68
N GLU A 21 7.05 -4.19 -10.88
CA GLU A 21 6.12 -3.92 -11.98
C GLU A 21 4.70 -4.32 -11.60
N SER A 22 4.51 -5.52 -11.03
CA SER A 22 3.17 -5.99 -10.63
C SER A 22 2.52 -5.10 -9.56
N VAL A 23 3.32 -4.60 -8.61
CA VAL A 23 2.85 -3.64 -7.60
C VAL A 23 2.56 -2.28 -8.22
N TYR A 24 3.39 -1.83 -9.15
CA TYR A 24 3.18 -0.56 -9.84
C TYR A 24 1.92 -0.59 -10.74
N GLU A 25 1.66 -1.71 -11.42
CA GLU A 25 0.42 -1.92 -12.18
C GLU A 25 -0.82 -1.91 -11.27
N ALA A 26 -0.72 -2.56 -10.11
CA ALA A 26 -1.73 -2.49 -9.06
C ALA A 26 -2.03 -1.04 -8.63
N LEU A 27 -0.99 -0.22 -8.39
CA LEU A 27 -1.15 1.20 -8.07
C LEU A 27 -1.74 2.00 -9.25
N THR A 28 -1.42 1.63 -10.48
CA THR A 28 -1.98 2.25 -11.70
C THR A 28 -3.48 1.94 -11.86
N LEU A 29 -3.94 0.77 -11.40
CA LEU A 29 -5.37 0.47 -11.37
C LEU A 29 -6.07 1.29 -10.28
N ILE A 30 -5.46 1.40 -9.10
CA ILE A 30 -6.02 2.17 -7.97
C ILE A 30 -6.11 3.66 -8.31
N SER A 31 -5.12 4.23 -9.00
CA SER A 31 -5.12 5.65 -9.36
C SER A 31 -6.28 6.06 -10.28
N LYS A 32 -6.88 5.11 -10.99
CA LYS A 32 -8.06 5.32 -11.84
C LYS A 32 -9.38 5.24 -11.08
N MET A 33 -9.35 5.09 -9.76
CA MET A 33 -10.54 4.89 -8.92
C MET A 33 -10.81 6.12 -8.04
N ASP A 34 -11.68 7.02 -8.50
CA ASP A 34 -11.99 8.29 -7.83
C ASP A 34 -12.57 8.16 -6.41
N ARG A 35 -13.06 6.98 -6.03
CA ARG A 35 -13.65 6.71 -4.71
C ARG A 35 -12.62 6.25 -3.67
N VAL A 36 -11.37 5.99 -4.07
CA VAL A 36 -10.34 5.50 -3.14
C VAL A 36 -9.71 6.68 -2.41
N LYS A 37 -9.86 6.70 -1.08
CA LYS A 37 -9.35 7.76 -0.21
C LYS A 37 -8.05 7.41 0.52
N GLY A 38 -7.64 6.14 0.46
CA GLY A 38 -6.45 5.63 1.14
C GLY A 38 -6.19 4.18 0.74
N ILE A 39 -4.94 3.74 0.89
CA ILE A 39 -4.54 2.35 0.63
C ILE A 39 -4.06 1.73 1.95
N LEU A 40 -4.59 0.58 2.30
CA LEU A 40 -4.06 -0.25 3.39
C LEU A 40 -3.19 -1.37 2.81
N VAL A 41 -1.95 -1.46 3.27
CA VAL A 41 -1.00 -2.51 2.88
C VAL A 41 -0.66 -3.34 4.11
N ASN A 42 -0.85 -4.65 4.01
CA ASN A 42 -0.33 -5.60 4.98
C ASN A 42 0.58 -6.58 4.23
N LEU A 43 1.89 -6.39 4.33
CA LEU A 43 2.87 -7.17 3.60
C LEU A 43 3.72 -8.01 4.54
N TYR A 44 3.72 -9.32 4.31
CA TYR A 44 4.69 -10.25 4.88
C TYR A 44 5.63 -10.75 3.79
N GLY A 45 6.80 -10.13 3.68
CA GLY A 45 7.85 -10.47 2.74
C GLY A 45 8.51 -11.80 3.12
N GLY A 46 8.08 -12.89 2.49
CA GLY A 46 8.81 -14.15 2.49
C GLY A 46 9.93 -14.13 1.45
N ILE A 47 9.66 -14.72 0.29
CA ILE A 47 10.58 -14.73 -0.87
C ILE A 47 10.72 -13.32 -1.47
N VAL A 48 9.62 -12.56 -1.50
CA VAL A 48 9.63 -11.18 -1.98
C VAL A 48 10.21 -10.26 -0.92
N LYS A 49 11.21 -9.48 -1.32
CA LYS A 49 11.78 -8.43 -0.47
C LYS A 49 10.80 -7.28 -0.34
N THR A 50 10.58 -6.83 0.88
CA THR A 50 9.73 -5.65 1.14
C THR A 50 10.24 -4.38 0.47
N THR A 51 11.54 -4.31 0.18
CA THR A 51 12.19 -3.22 -0.59
C THR A 51 11.74 -3.15 -2.05
N THR A 52 11.37 -4.29 -2.66
CA THR A 52 10.75 -4.35 -4.00
C THR A 52 9.42 -3.57 -3.99
N VAL A 53 8.59 -3.82 -2.98
CA VAL A 53 7.30 -3.15 -2.82
C VAL A 53 7.51 -1.66 -2.51
N ALA A 54 8.43 -1.32 -1.59
CA ALA A 54 8.75 0.06 -1.27
C ALA A 54 9.21 0.88 -2.50
N SER A 55 10.01 0.27 -3.38
CA SER A 55 10.48 0.92 -4.61
C SER A 55 9.32 1.26 -5.55
N ALA A 56 8.33 0.38 -5.67
CA ALA A 56 7.14 0.64 -6.49
C ALA A 56 6.30 1.80 -5.94
N PHE A 57 6.14 1.90 -4.61
CA PHE A 57 5.44 3.02 -3.97
C PHE A 57 6.17 4.34 -4.19
N ILE A 58 7.49 4.39 -3.99
CA ILE A 58 8.29 5.60 -4.24
C ILE A 58 8.12 6.05 -5.68
N LYS A 59 8.29 5.13 -6.65
CA LYS A 59 8.09 5.43 -8.07
C LYS A 59 6.70 6.00 -8.34
N ALA A 60 5.65 5.41 -7.75
CA ALA A 60 4.28 5.88 -7.94
C ALA A 60 4.05 7.28 -7.35
N TYR A 61 4.68 7.63 -6.23
CA TYR A 61 4.64 9.00 -5.70
C TYR A 61 5.43 9.98 -6.56
N ASP A 62 6.65 9.62 -6.95
CA ASP A 62 7.53 10.48 -7.76
C ASP A 62 6.91 10.82 -9.12
N GLU A 63 6.17 9.88 -9.72
CA GLU A 63 5.46 10.06 -10.98
C GLU A 63 4.05 10.67 -10.81
N ASN A 64 3.67 11.08 -9.59
CA ASN A 64 2.33 11.56 -9.23
C ASN A 64 1.20 10.60 -9.67
N LEU A 65 1.48 9.30 -9.75
CA LEU A 65 0.50 8.29 -10.08
C LEU A 65 -0.54 8.17 -8.95
N ILE A 66 -0.10 8.34 -7.71
CA ILE A 66 -0.95 8.37 -6.52
C ILE A 66 -0.57 9.55 -5.63
N ASP A 67 -1.56 10.15 -4.96
CA ASP A 67 -1.35 11.25 -4.01
C ASP A 67 -1.97 10.99 -2.62
N LEU A 68 -2.67 9.86 -2.49
CA LEU A 68 -3.41 9.45 -1.31
C LEU A 68 -2.51 8.78 -0.26
N PRO A 69 -2.90 8.81 1.04
CA PRO A 69 -2.12 8.18 2.11
C PRO A 69 -2.11 6.65 2.01
N VAL A 70 -0.95 6.07 2.24
CA VAL A 70 -0.77 4.61 2.35
C VAL A 70 -0.53 4.27 3.82
N PHE A 71 -1.30 3.33 4.36
CA PHE A 71 -1.17 2.81 5.72
C PHE A 71 -0.61 1.40 5.63
N ALA A 72 0.65 1.22 6.01
CA ALA A 72 1.40 0.00 5.71
C ALA A 72 1.95 -0.67 6.96
N ARG A 73 1.74 -1.98 7.06
CA ARG A 73 2.53 -2.87 7.89
C ARG A 73 3.46 -3.68 6.98
N LEU A 74 4.76 -3.54 7.19
CA LEU A 74 5.79 -4.26 6.45
C LEU A 74 6.57 -5.17 7.41
N MET A 75 6.53 -6.47 7.13
CA MET A 75 7.30 -7.48 7.87
C MET A 75 8.05 -8.39 6.90
N GLY A 76 9.12 -9.03 7.37
CA GLY A 76 9.86 -10.04 6.61
C GLY A 76 11.13 -9.50 5.96
N ALA A 77 11.55 -10.07 4.82
CA ALA A 77 12.85 -9.80 4.21
C ALA A 77 13.05 -8.31 3.88
N GLU A 78 14.13 -7.74 4.41
CA GLU A 78 14.55 -6.32 4.25
C GLU A 78 13.53 -5.28 4.78
N SER A 79 12.63 -5.65 5.70
CA SER A 79 11.58 -4.74 6.21
C SER A 79 12.11 -3.42 6.76
N ASP A 80 13.20 -3.44 7.51
CA ASP A 80 13.75 -2.22 8.13
C ASP A 80 14.27 -1.25 7.08
N LYS A 81 14.89 -1.78 6.02
CA LYS A 81 15.35 -0.99 4.88
C LYS A 81 14.15 -0.42 4.10
N ALA A 82 13.11 -1.21 3.88
CA ALA A 82 11.89 -0.75 3.23
C ALA A 82 11.19 0.36 4.03
N LYS A 83 11.16 0.24 5.37
CA LYS A 83 10.64 1.28 6.27
C LYS A 83 11.44 2.58 6.13
N GLU A 84 12.78 2.52 6.11
CA GLU A 84 13.61 3.72 5.92
C GLU A 84 13.41 4.35 4.54
N MET A 85 13.30 3.55 3.47
CA MET A 85 13.01 4.03 2.11
C MET A 85 11.71 4.84 2.04
N LEU A 86 10.69 4.47 2.82
CA LEU A 86 9.36 5.08 2.77
C LEU A 86 9.16 6.25 3.74
N LYS A 87 10.13 6.52 4.62
CA LYS A 87 10.02 7.48 5.74
C LYS A 87 9.64 8.91 5.33
N ASN A 88 10.05 9.34 4.14
CA ASN A 88 9.80 10.68 3.62
C ASN A 88 8.67 10.72 2.56
N THR A 89 7.87 9.66 2.47
CA THR A 89 6.73 9.56 1.55
C THR A 89 5.41 9.79 2.29
N LYS A 90 4.28 9.75 1.58
CA LYS A 90 2.93 9.73 2.19
C LYS A 90 2.56 8.38 2.83
N THR A 91 3.52 7.47 2.96
CA THR A 91 3.34 6.16 3.57
C THR A 91 3.54 6.22 5.08
N LYS A 92 2.51 5.83 5.83
CA LYS A 92 2.52 5.69 7.27
C LYS A 92 2.78 4.23 7.62
N LEU A 93 3.83 4.00 8.41
CA LEU A 93 4.29 2.67 8.76
C LEU A 93 3.83 2.30 10.17
N PHE A 94 3.32 1.08 10.30
CA PHE A 94 2.77 0.55 11.56
C PHE A 94 3.38 -0.82 11.87
N ASP A 95 3.50 -1.14 13.15
CA ASP A 95 3.98 -2.45 13.60
C ASP A 95 2.86 -3.49 13.68
N SER A 96 1.61 -3.04 13.90
CA SER A 96 0.42 -3.88 13.90
C SER A 96 -0.55 -3.51 12.77
N VAL A 97 -1.31 -4.51 12.29
CA VAL A 97 -2.36 -4.27 11.28
C VAL A 97 -3.53 -3.50 11.89
N GLU A 98 -3.82 -3.75 13.17
CA GLU A 98 -4.88 -3.09 13.91
C GLU A 98 -4.65 -1.58 13.96
N ASP A 99 -3.43 -1.13 14.30
CA ASP A 99 -3.10 0.29 14.32
C ASP A 99 -3.20 0.93 12.93
N ALA A 100 -2.76 0.20 11.90
CA ALA A 100 -2.85 0.65 10.51
C ALA A 100 -4.32 0.84 10.09
N ILE A 101 -5.19 -0.12 10.42
CA ILE A 101 -6.63 -0.08 10.12
C ILE A 101 -7.29 1.07 10.88
N ASN A 102 -7.08 1.15 12.19
CA ASN A 102 -7.70 2.16 13.04
C ASN A 102 -7.32 3.56 12.56
N THR A 103 -6.04 3.78 12.26
CA THR A 103 -5.56 5.06 11.73
C THR A 103 -6.14 5.35 10.34
N ALA A 104 -6.17 4.35 9.45
CA ALA A 104 -6.76 4.51 8.12
C ALA A 104 -8.22 4.96 8.21
N VAL A 105 -9.05 4.25 8.98
CA VAL A 105 -10.48 4.56 9.17
C VAL A 105 -10.66 5.95 9.76
N MET A 106 -9.84 6.36 10.74
CA MET A 106 -9.93 7.67 11.35
C MET A 106 -9.55 8.81 10.39
N GLU A 107 -8.64 8.58 9.45
CA GLU A 107 -8.16 9.63 8.56
C GLU A 107 -8.95 9.75 7.27
N VAL A 108 -9.43 8.64 6.68
CA VAL A 108 -10.18 8.68 5.43
C VAL A 108 -11.63 9.17 5.58
N ASN A 109 -12.13 9.21 6.82
CA ASN A 109 -13.48 9.66 7.19
C ASN A 109 -13.52 11.09 7.73
N LYS A 110 -12.39 11.78 7.81
CA LYS A 110 -12.35 13.24 8.02
C LYS A 110 -12.74 13.95 6.72
#